data_AF-A0A537MA48-F1
#
_entry.id   AF-A0A537MA48-F1
#
_cell.length_a   1.000
_cell.length_b   1.000
_cell.length_c   1.000
_cell.angle_alpha   90.00
_cell.angle_beta   90.00
_cell.angle_gamma   90.00
#
_symmetry.space_group_name_H-M   'P 1'
#
loop_
_entity.id
_entity.type
_entity.pdbx_description
1 polymer ?
#
loop_
_entity_poly.entity_id
_entity_poly.type
_entity_poly.pdbx_seq_one_letter_code
_entity_poly.pdbx_strand_id
1 'polypeptide(L)'
;MKVSLRERLRWHWFYKVKLPRYLRRIRPGDVVIDAGANVGVYTLEFARRGAEVYAFEPHPDAFAQLRLAARDLPNVTCIAKAVWDRNGKADLYFHAEGRGLPWSHSASLIAAKDNVDAASFAGVETVRLADFIAGVGRVRFLKMDIEGAEYAVLRDLIESGHHREVERIAVETHERSPALQEEHRALLRLLRRHRVRNVDLGWI
;
A
#
# COMPACT_ATOMS: atom_id res chain seq x y z
N MET A 1 -1.34 22.26 -10.18
CA MET A 1 -0.10 22.40 -10.98
C MET A 1 0.23 21.04 -11.61
N LYS A 2 0.45 20.95 -12.94
CA LYS A 2 0.67 19.66 -13.64
C LYS A 2 2.12 19.19 -13.44
N VAL A 3 2.31 18.01 -12.83
CA VAL A 3 3.63 17.33 -12.76
C VAL A 3 4.18 17.12 -14.17
N SER A 4 5.46 17.47 -14.38
CA SER A 4 6.08 17.39 -15.70
C SER A 4 6.18 15.95 -16.21
N LEU A 5 6.14 15.76 -17.53
CA LEU A 5 6.30 14.44 -18.15
C LEU A 5 7.65 13.80 -17.78
N ARG A 6 8.70 14.61 -17.59
CA ARG A 6 10.03 14.15 -17.16
C ARG A 6 10.05 13.61 -15.74
N GLU A 7 9.34 14.25 -14.81
CA GLU A 7 9.20 13.72 -13.45
C GLU A 7 8.39 12.43 -13.45
N ARG A 8 7.27 12.38 -14.18
CA ARG A 8 6.48 11.13 -14.34
C ARG A 8 7.33 9.98 -14.86
N LEU A 9 8.21 10.23 -15.84
CA LEU A 9 9.14 9.24 -16.39
C LEU A 9 10.23 8.83 -15.38
N ARG A 10 10.74 9.76 -14.58
CA ARG A 10 11.74 9.49 -13.53
C ARG A 10 11.15 8.63 -12.40
N TRP A 11 9.93 8.94 -11.97
CA TRP A 11 9.17 8.12 -11.01
C TRP A 11 8.81 6.75 -11.60
N HIS A 12 8.33 6.71 -12.84
CA HIS A 12 8.07 5.47 -13.57
C HIS A 12 9.29 4.56 -13.61
N TRP A 13 10.50 5.11 -13.82
CA TRP A 13 11.73 4.34 -13.83
C TRP A 13 12.15 3.86 -12.43
N PHE A 14 12.05 4.71 -11.40
CA PHE A 14 12.36 4.32 -10.01
C PHE A 14 11.44 3.20 -9.51
N TYR A 15 10.13 3.28 -9.77
CA TYR A 15 9.17 2.26 -9.35
C TYR A 15 9.17 1.02 -10.25
N LYS A 16 9.49 1.13 -11.55
CA LYS A 16 9.55 -0.03 -12.47
C LYS A 16 10.61 -1.07 -12.11
N VAL A 17 11.67 -0.69 -11.40
CA VAL A 17 12.79 -1.60 -11.11
C VAL A 17 12.44 -2.65 -10.05
N LYS A 18 11.51 -2.38 -9.14
CA LYS A 18 11.23 -3.25 -7.97
C LYS A 18 10.19 -4.37 -8.19
N LEU A 19 9.20 -4.16 -9.07
CA LEU A 19 8.11 -5.12 -9.33
C LEU A 19 8.24 -6.18 -10.45
N PRO A 20 9.27 -6.23 -11.32
CA PRO A 20 9.23 -7.06 -12.53
C PRO A 20 8.91 -8.54 -12.28
N ARG A 21 9.35 -9.11 -11.14
CA ARG A 21 9.10 -10.52 -10.80
C ARG A 21 7.63 -10.85 -10.50
N TYR A 22 6.89 -9.94 -9.89
CA TYR A 22 5.48 -10.19 -9.50
C TYR A 22 4.54 -9.93 -10.67
N LEU A 23 4.83 -8.88 -11.42
CA LEU A 23 4.08 -8.49 -12.61
C LEU A 23 4.02 -9.58 -13.69
N ARG A 24 4.98 -10.50 -13.74
CA ARG A 24 5.00 -11.61 -14.71
C ARG A 24 3.96 -12.70 -14.45
N ARG A 25 3.39 -12.76 -13.25
CA ARG A 25 2.44 -13.81 -12.86
C ARG A 25 0.98 -13.35 -12.82
N ILE A 26 0.75 -12.04 -12.94
CA ILE A 26 -0.59 -11.45 -13.03
C ILE A 26 -1.19 -11.76 -14.40
N ARG A 27 -2.42 -12.25 -14.41
CA ARG A 27 -3.21 -12.59 -15.59
C ARG A 27 -4.51 -11.77 -15.64
N PRO A 28 -5.14 -11.63 -16.81
CA PRO A 28 -6.46 -11.04 -16.90
C PRO A 28 -7.47 -11.73 -15.96
N GLY A 29 -8.28 -10.94 -15.25
CA GLY A 29 -9.25 -11.41 -14.26
C GLY A 29 -8.68 -11.76 -12.89
N ASP A 30 -7.35 -11.68 -12.68
CA ASP A 30 -6.78 -11.80 -11.35
C ASP A 30 -7.17 -10.58 -10.49
N VAL A 31 -7.56 -10.81 -9.23
CA VAL A 31 -7.78 -9.74 -8.26
C VAL A 31 -6.45 -9.28 -7.66
N VAL A 32 -6.19 -7.97 -7.68
CA VAL A 32 -4.99 -7.34 -7.11
C VAL A 32 -5.39 -6.22 -6.16
N ILE A 33 -4.73 -6.16 -5.01
CA ILE A 33 -4.86 -5.06 -4.05
C ILE A 33 -3.57 -4.25 -4.05
N ASP A 34 -3.67 -2.95 -4.29
CA ASP A 34 -2.59 -1.97 -4.16
C ASP A 34 -2.86 -1.09 -2.94
N ALA A 35 -2.29 -1.46 -1.79
CA ALA A 35 -2.39 -0.70 -0.55
C ALA A 35 -1.29 0.37 -0.49
N GLY A 36 -1.71 1.63 -0.36
CA GLY A 36 -0.85 2.81 -0.51
C GLY A 36 -0.51 3.06 -1.98
N ALA A 37 -1.55 3.14 -2.81
CA ALA A 37 -1.42 3.26 -4.26
C ALA A 37 -0.75 4.58 -4.71
N ASN A 38 -0.71 5.59 -3.84
CA ASN A 38 -0.16 6.92 -4.11
C ASN A 38 -0.76 7.46 -5.42
N VAL A 39 0.06 7.95 -6.36
CA VAL A 39 -0.39 8.46 -7.67
C VAL A 39 -0.68 7.35 -8.71
N GLY A 40 -0.70 6.08 -8.30
CA GLY A 40 -1.16 4.95 -9.12
C GLY A 40 -0.10 4.26 -9.99
N VAL A 41 1.19 4.45 -9.74
CA VAL A 41 2.25 3.89 -10.61
C VAL A 41 2.13 2.37 -10.75
N TYR A 42 1.90 1.64 -9.66
CA TYR A 42 1.72 0.19 -9.67
C TYR A 42 0.30 -0.22 -10.07
N THR A 43 -0.72 0.47 -9.56
CA THR A 43 -2.11 0.31 -9.97
C THR A 43 -2.27 0.23 -11.50
N LEU A 44 -1.68 1.17 -12.24
CA LEU A 44 -1.76 1.20 -13.70
C LEU A 44 -1.05 -0.01 -14.35
N GLU A 45 0.06 -0.49 -13.79
CA GLU A 45 0.77 -1.65 -14.30
C GLU A 45 0.01 -2.95 -14.09
N PHE A 46 -0.69 -3.11 -12.97
CA PHE A 46 -1.59 -4.23 -12.74
C PHE A 46 -2.79 -4.18 -13.68
N ALA A 47 -3.41 -2.99 -13.82
CA ALA A 47 -4.57 -2.80 -14.66
C ALA A 47 -4.28 -3.09 -16.15
N ARG A 48 -3.11 -2.66 -16.66
CA ARG A 48 -2.65 -2.95 -18.04
C ARG A 48 -2.49 -4.45 -18.33
N ARG A 49 -2.37 -5.28 -17.31
CA ARG A 49 -2.31 -6.75 -17.43
C ARG A 49 -3.68 -7.41 -17.37
N GLY A 50 -4.75 -6.61 -17.26
CA GLY A 50 -6.13 -7.09 -17.20
C GLY A 50 -6.58 -7.52 -15.80
N ALA A 51 -5.81 -7.24 -14.75
CA ALA A 51 -6.22 -7.52 -13.38
C ALA A 51 -7.38 -6.62 -12.95
N GLU A 52 -8.24 -7.12 -12.06
CA GLU A 52 -9.17 -6.30 -11.31
C GLU A 52 -8.43 -5.70 -10.11
N VAL A 53 -8.27 -4.38 -10.08
CA VAL A 53 -7.40 -3.70 -9.12
C VAL A 53 -8.23 -2.90 -8.12
N TYR A 54 -8.02 -3.17 -6.83
CA TYR A 54 -8.50 -2.33 -5.73
C TYR A 54 -7.33 -1.49 -5.20
N ALA A 55 -7.35 -0.19 -5.46
CA ALA A 55 -6.27 0.73 -5.16
C ALA A 55 -6.67 1.63 -3.98
N PHE A 56 -6.02 1.43 -2.83
CA PHE A 56 -6.27 2.20 -1.61
C PHE A 56 -5.26 3.33 -1.47
N GLU A 57 -5.74 4.56 -1.35
CA GLU A 57 -4.90 5.74 -1.09
C GLU A 57 -5.64 6.72 -0.18
N PRO A 58 -5.20 6.93 1.08
CA PRO A 58 -5.89 7.81 2.01
C PRO A 58 -5.55 9.30 1.84
N HIS A 59 -4.40 9.65 1.27
CA HIS A 59 -4.01 11.05 1.12
C HIS A 59 -4.90 11.73 0.07
N PRO A 60 -5.68 12.77 0.42
CA PRO A 60 -6.68 13.36 -0.49
C PRO A 60 -6.09 13.82 -1.82
N ASP A 61 -4.91 14.45 -1.74
CA ASP A 61 -4.14 14.79 -2.92
C ASP A 61 -3.74 13.50 -3.68
N ALA A 62 -2.85 12.64 -3.19
CA ALA A 62 -2.42 11.47 -3.97
C ALA A 62 -3.59 10.66 -4.59
N PHE A 63 -4.69 10.51 -3.85
CA PHE A 63 -5.94 9.92 -4.31
C PHE A 63 -6.57 10.62 -5.53
N ALA A 64 -6.61 11.95 -5.57
CA ALA A 64 -7.14 12.67 -6.73
C ALA A 64 -6.27 12.43 -7.99
N GLN A 65 -4.95 12.28 -7.85
CA GLN A 65 -4.08 11.91 -8.99
C GLN A 65 -4.29 10.47 -9.41
N LEU A 66 -4.43 9.55 -8.45
CA LEU A 66 -4.79 8.15 -8.70
C LEU A 66 -6.06 8.04 -9.53
N ARG A 67 -7.14 8.75 -9.12
CA ARG A 67 -8.40 8.79 -9.87
C ARG A 67 -8.23 9.33 -11.29
N LEU A 68 -7.47 10.40 -11.46
CA LEU A 68 -7.19 10.95 -12.78
C LEU A 68 -6.39 9.98 -13.66
N ALA A 69 -5.43 9.27 -13.07
CA ALA A 69 -4.60 8.29 -13.77
C ALA A 69 -5.40 7.04 -14.18
N ALA A 70 -6.33 6.59 -13.34
CA ALA A 70 -7.15 5.40 -13.55
C ALA A 70 -8.49 5.66 -14.24
N ARG A 71 -8.81 6.92 -14.59
CA ARG A 71 -10.14 7.34 -15.08
C ARG A 71 -10.69 6.54 -16.27
N ASP A 72 -9.79 6.07 -17.15
CA ASP A 72 -10.12 5.37 -18.39
C ASP A 72 -9.91 3.83 -18.25
N LEU A 73 -9.74 3.33 -17.01
CA LEU A 73 -9.47 1.92 -16.71
C LEU A 73 -10.65 1.32 -15.94
N PRO A 74 -11.58 0.61 -16.60
CA PRO A 74 -12.79 0.08 -15.97
C PRO A 74 -12.49 -1.03 -14.95
N ASN A 75 -11.30 -1.63 -15.02
CA ASN A 75 -10.83 -2.67 -14.11
C ASN A 75 -10.08 -2.12 -12.88
N VAL A 76 -10.22 -0.82 -12.57
CA VAL A 76 -9.61 -0.20 -11.39
C VAL A 76 -10.67 0.47 -10.52
N THR A 77 -10.73 0.06 -9.25
CA THR A 77 -11.52 0.70 -8.22
C THR A 77 -10.60 1.49 -7.28
N CYS A 78 -10.70 2.81 -7.29
CA CYS A 78 -9.94 3.70 -6.41
C CYS A 78 -10.71 3.92 -5.09
N ILE A 79 -10.07 3.66 -3.95
CA ILE A 79 -10.68 3.71 -2.62
C ILE A 79 -9.93 4.72 -1.72
N ALA A 80 -10.62 5.78 -1.28
CA ALA A 80 -10.07 6.82 -0.41
C ALA A 80 -10.09 6.39 1.07
N LYS A 81 -9.40 5.30 1.39
CA LYS A 81 -9.31 4.75 2.75
C LYS A 81 -7.90 4.31 3.08
N ALA A 82 -7.52 4.46 4.34
CA ALA A 82 -6.27 3.92 4.85
C ALA A 82 -6.47 2.44 5.20
N VAL A 83 -5.55 1.60 4.75
CA VAL A 83 -5.55 0.17 5.06
C VAL A 83 -5.03 -0.02 6.50
N TRP A 84 -5.80 -0.72 7.33
CA TRP A 84 -5.48 -0.95 8.75
C TRP A 84 -5.92 -2.38 9.19
N ASP A 85 -5.62 -2.73 10.44
CA ASP A 85 -6.22 -3.83 11.23
C ASP A 85 -7.67 -3.59 11.73
N ARG A 86 -8.29 -2.42 11.46
CA ARG A 86 -9.64 -2.08 11.95
C ARG A 86 -10.35 -1.06 11.07
N ASN A 87 -11.68 -1.15 11.03
CA ASN A 87 -12.55 -0.14 10.43
C ASN A 87 -12.70 1.06 11.37
N GLY A 88 -12.84 2.27 10.83
CA GLY A 88 -13.05 3.47 11.63
C GLY A 88 -12.45 4.72 11.00
N LYS A 89 -11.87 5.56 11.85
CA LYS A 89 -11.16 6.78 11.46
C LYS A 89 -9.80 6.82 12.13
N ALA A 90 -8.83 7.41 11.47
CA ALA A 90 -7.51 7.68 12.03
C ALA A 90 -6.95 8.98 11.47
N ASP A 91 -5.97 9.54 12.18
CA ASP A 91 -5.23 10.69 11.70
C ASP A 91 -4.11 10.21 10.77
N LEU A 92 -4.11 10.73 9.54
CA LEU A 92 -3.04 10.55 8.58
C LEU A 92 -2.10 11.75 8.70
N TYR A 93 -0.91 11.53 9.22
CA TYR A 93 0.07 12.58 9.42
C TYR A 93 0.96 12.78 8.19
N PHE A 94 1.21 14.04 7.85
CA PHE A 94 2.03 14.41 6.70
C PHE A 94 3.48 14.69 7.13
N HIS A 95 4.44 14.23 6.32
CA HIS A 95 5.85 14.53 6.56
C HIS A 95 6.17 16.01 6.29
N ALA A 96 6.96 16.62 7.18
CA ALA A 96 7.20 18.07 7.23
C ALA A 96 8.08 18.61 6.09
N GLU A 97 8.87 17.77 5.40
CA GLU A 97 9.82 18.21 4.38
C GLU A 97 9.68 17.44 3.06
N GLY A 98 8.91 18.01 2.13
CA GLY A 98 8.93 17.66 0.72
C GLY A 98 9.10 18.92 -0.12
N ARG A 99 10.34 19.25 -0.52
CA ARG A 99 10.63 20.38 -1.40
C ARG A 99 9.90 20.21 -2.74
N GLY A 100 8.71 20.80 -2.89
CA GLY A 100 8.20 21.30 -4.17
C GLY A 100 6.94 20.69 -4.77
N LEU A 101 6.34 19.61 -4.23
CA LEU A 101 5.09 19.04 -4.80
C LEU A 101 4.14 18.49 -3.72
N PRO A 102 2.86 18.93 -3.66
CA PRO A 102 1.87 18.51 -2.63
C PRO A 102 1.62 16.99 -2.55
N TRP A 103 1.86 16.28 -3.64
CA TRP A 103 1.58 14.84 -3.81
C TRP A 103 2.81 13.96 -3.50
N SER A 104 3.93 14.57 -3.13
CA SER A 104 5.19 13.88 -2.80
C SER A 104 5.33 13.58 -1.30
N HIS A 105 4.28 13.80 -0.53
CA HIS A 105 4.31 13.66 0.91
C HIS A 105 3.99 12.20 1.23
N SER A 106 5.02 11.42 1.59
CA SER A 106 4.78 10.20 2.36
C SER A 106 3.88 10.59 3.56
N ALA A 107 2.90 9.75 3.87
CA ALA A 107 1.95 10.02 4.91
C ALA A 107 1.76 8.77 5.75
N SER A 108 1.89 8.91 7.06
CA SER A 108 1.89 7.79 7.99
C SER A 108 0.72 7.89 8.94
N LEU A 109 0.15 6.74 9.28
CA LEU A 109 -0.81 6.61 10.35
C LEU A 109 -0.15 6.55 11.74
N ILE A 110 1.18 6.50 11.79
CA ILE A 110 1.96 6.42 13.03
C ILE A 110 2.56 7.80 13.33
N ALA A 111 2.09 8.41 14.42
CA ALA A 111 2.53 9.74 14.86
C ALA A 111 4.02 9.81 15.26
N ALA A 112 4.65 8.68 15.61
CA ALA A 112 5.98 8.60 16.21
C ALA A 112 7.13 8.35 15.21
N LYS A 113 7.08 8.93 14.00
CA LYS A 113 8.21 8.94 13.06
C LYS A 113 8.92 10.29 13.14
N ASP A 114 10.26 10.29 13.19
CA ASP A 114 11.13 11.48 13.35
C ASP A 114 10.91 12.62 12.32
N ASN A 115 10.13 12.38 11.26
CA ASN A 115 9.89 13.31 10.15
C ASN A 115 8.43 13.81 10.06
N VAL A 116 7.59 13.58 11.07
CA VAL A 116 6.16 13.91 11.05
C VAL A 116 5.92 15.25 11.75
N ASP A 117 5.25 16.20 11.08
CA ASP A 117 4.70 17.36 11.77
C ASP A 117 3.39 16.94 12.44
N ALA A 118 3.39 16.83 13.77
CA ALA A 118 2.21 16.47 14.54
C ALA A 118 1.04 17.47 14.38
N ALA A 119 1.30 18.67 13.87
CA ALA A 119 0.28 19.67 13.57
C ALA A 119 -0.33 19.56 12.16
N SER A 120 0.23 18.71 11.29
CA SER A 120 -0.21 18.55 9.90
C SER A 120 -0.75 17.14 9.67
N PHE A 121 -2.06 16.98 9.86
CA PHE A 121 -2.76 15.71 9.65
C PHE A 121 -4.11 15.91 8.97
N ALA A 122 -4.62 14.85 8.35
CA ALA A 122 -5.99 14.76 7.88
C ALA A 122 -6.68 13.54 8.48
N GLY A 123 -7.90 13.71 8.98
CA GLY A 123 -8.74 12.58 9.40
C GLY A 123 -9.17 11.77 8.17
N VAL A 124 -8.84 10.48 8.16
CA VAL A 124 -9.16 9.56 7.06
C VAL A 124 -9.98 8.38 7.56
N GLU A 125 -10.81 7.81 6.70
CA GLU A 125 -11.46 6.54 7.00
C GLU A 125 -10.46 5.39 6.91
N THR A 126 -10.55 4.44 7.83
CA THR A 126 -9.76 3.21 7.81
C THR A 126 -10.63 2.03 7.39
N VAL A 127 -10.01 1.07 6.71
CA VAL A 127 -10.61 -0.23 6.38
C VAL A 127 -9.77 -1.34 6.98
N ARG A 128 -10.43 -2.30 7.61
CA ARG A 128 -9.77 -3.54 8.03
C ARG A 128 -9.50 -4.40 6.80
N LEU A 129 -8.23 -4.65 6.50
CA LEU A 129 -7.87 -5.37 5.27
C LEU A 129 -8.39 -6.82 5.25
N ALA A 130 -8.43 -7.49 6.41
CA ALA A 130 -8.95 -8.84 6.53
C ALA A 130 -10.42 -8.92 6.08
N ASP A 131 -11.27 -8.00 6.57
CA ASP A 131 -12.68 -7.93 6.19
C ASP A 131 -12.85 -7.65 4.69
N PHE A 132 -12.02 -6.76 4.14
CA PHE A 132 -12.04 -6.46 2.71
C PHE A 132 -11.66 -7.68 1.86
N ILE A 133 -10.60 -8.41 2.22
CA ILE A 133 -10.18 -9.64 1.55
C ILE A 133 -11.30 -10.69 1.58
N ALA A 134 -11.91 -10.90 2.75
CA ALA A 134 -13.04 -11.83 2.89
C ALA A 134 -14.22 -11.48 1.95
N GLY A 135 -14.45 -10.18 1.72
CA GLY A 135 -15.51 -9.70 0.83
C GLY A 135 -15.22 -9.88 -0.66
N VAL A 136 -13.96 -9.75 -1.09
CA VAL A 136 -13.57 -9.91 -2.51
C VAL A 136 -13.17 -11.34 -2.87
N GLY A 137 -12.87 -12.18 -1.88
CA GLY A 137 -12.45 -13.56 -2.06
C GLY A 137 -10.96 -13.69 -2.44
N ARG A 138 -10.64 -14.62 -3.34
CA ARG A 138 -9.25 -14.99 -3.63
C ARG A 138 -8.50 -13.84 -4.33
N VAL A 139 -7.45 -13.34 -3.67
CA VAL A 139 -6.58 -12.28 -4.18
C VAL A 139 -5.30 -12.91 -4.77
N ARG A 140 -4.97 -12.57 -6.02
CA ARG A 140 -3.70 -13.02 -6.63
C ARG A 140 -2.51 -12.34 -5.98
N PHE A 141 -2.61 -11.03 -5.80
CA PHE A 141 -1.48 -10.22 -5.35
C PHE A 141 -1.92 -9.09 -4.45
N LEU A 142 -1.28 -8.95 -3.29
CA LEU A 142 -1.36 -7.79 -2.42
C LEU A 142 0.00 -7.09 -2.43
N LYS A 143 0.02 -5.85 -2.92
CA LYS A 143 1.12 -4.92 -2.70
C LYS A 143 0.77 -4.05 -1.51
N MET A 144 1.70 -3.88 -0.57
CA MET A 144 1.49 -3.08 0.62
C MET A 144 2.70 -2.21 0.91
N ASP A 145 2.48 -0.91 0.85
CA ASP A 145 3.43 0.14 1.20
C ASP A 145 2.59 1.28 1.77
N ILE A 146 2.38 1.27 3.09
CA ILE A 146 1.42 2.11 3.82
C ILE A 146 2.07 2.86 4.98
N GLU A 147 3.38 3.07 4.86
CA GLU A 147 4.20 3.96 5.69
C GLU A 147 4.13 3.67 7.20
N GLY A 148 4.16 2.40 7.61
CA GLY A 148 4.37 1.97 9.00
C GLY A 148 3.26 1.09 9.58
N ALA A 149 2.05 1.15 9.01
CA ALA A 149 0.92 0.32 9.47
C ALA A 149 1.03 -1.15 9.03
N GLU A 150 2.05 -1.53 8.24
CA GLU A 150 2.22 -2.87 7.67
C GLU A 150 2.26 -3.95 8.75
N TYR A 151 2.92 -3.69 9.88
CA TYR A 151 3.06 -4.67 10.95
C TYR A 151 1.74 -5.03 11.61
N ALA A 152 0.88 -4.03 11.85
CA ALA A 152 -0.45 -4.22 12.43
C ALA A 152 -1.34 -5.00 11.45
N VAL A 153 -1.35 -4.59 10.18
CA VAL A 153 -2.13 -5.25 9.11
C VAL A 153 -1.67 -6.71 8.91
N LEU A 154 -0.37 -6.95 8.82
CA LEU A 154 0.15 -8.32 8.64
C LEU A 154 -0.15 -9.22 9.83
N ARG A 155 -0.05 -8.69 11.06
CA ARG A 155 -0.42 -9.44 12.26
C ARG A 155 -1.88 -9.88 12.18
N ASP A 156 -2.79 -8.95 11.91
CA ASP A 156 -4.22 -9.24 11.78
C ASP A 156 -4.49 -10.26 10.66
N LEU A 157 -3.89 -10.10 9.47
CA LEU A 157 -4.05 -11.07 8.37
C LEU A 157 -3.54 -12.47 8.72
N ILE A 158 -2.47 -12.58 9.49
CA ILE A 158 -1.88 -13.86 9.88
C ILE A 158 -2.73 -14.53 10.96
N GLU A 159 -3.11 -13.79 12.00
CA GLU A 159 -3.87 -14.30 13.14
C GLU A 159 -5.32 -14.64 12.76
N SER A 160 -5.96 -13.81 11.92
CA SER A 160 -7.30 -14.08 11.40
C SER A 160 -7.33 -15.15 10.29
N GLY A 161 -6.17 -15.50 9.72
CA GLY A 161 -6.07 -16.52 8.66
C GLY A 161 -6.31 -16.02 7.23
N HIS A 162 -6.78 -14.77 7.04
CA HIS A 162 -7.09 -14.20 5.72
C HIS A 162 -5.86 -14.03 4.81
N HIS A 163 -4.64 -14.05 5.36
CA HIS A 163 -3.43 -14.13 4.52
C HIS A 163 -3.46 -15.33 3.56
N ARG A 164 -4.18 -16.42 3.86
CA ARG A 164 -4.27 -17.62 3.01
C ARG A 164 -5.13 -17.41 1.77
N GLU A 165 -5.99 -16.40 1.76
CA GLU A 165 -6.80 -16.02 0.60
C GLU A 165 -6.01 -15.19 -0.40
N VAL A 166 -4.81 -14.75 -0.01
CA VAL A 166 -3.89 -14.02 -0.87
C VAL A 166 -2.76 -14.92 -1.33
N GLU A 167 -2.60 -15.11 -2.64
CA GLU A 167 -1.57 -16.00 -3.16
C GLU A 167 -0.15 -15.46 -2.95
N ARG A 168 0.03 -14.14 -3.08
CA ARG A 168 1.31 -13.49 -2.81
C ARG A 168 1.10 -12.09 -2.24
N ILE A 169 1.82 -11.80 -1.16
CA ILE A 169 1.83 -10.52 -0.46
C ILE A 169 3.26 -9.97 -0.58
N ALA A 170 3.44 -8.77 -1.11
CA ALA A 170 4.71 -8.06 -1.17
C ALA A 170 4.60 -6.77 -0.35
N VAL A 171 5.51 -6.60 0.61
CA VAL A 171 5.38 -5.55 1.64
C VAL A 171 6.65 -4.74 1.77
N GLU A 172 6.52 -3.42 1.70
CA GLU A 172 7.55 -2.47 2.07
C GLU A 172 7.48 -2.27 3.57
N THR A 173 8.31 -3.01 4.30
CA THR A 173 8.47 -2.71 5.72
C THR A 173 9.41 -1.52 5.85
N HIS A 174 9.09 -0.56 6.73
CA HIS A 174 9.98 0.56 7.02
C HIS A 174 10.94 0.22 8.16
N GLU A 175 11.51 -0.99 8.18
CA GLU A 175 12.31 -1.51 9.29
C GLU A 175 13.58 -0.71 9.58
N ARG A 176 14.03 0.14 8.64
CA ARG A 176 15.17 1.05 8.86
C ARG A 176 14.90 2.06 9.98
N SER A 177 13.64 2.32 10.32
CA SER A 177 13.29 3.09 11.51
C SER A 177 13.60 2.29 12.79
N PRO A 178 14.40 2.84 13.73
CA PRO A 178 14.65 2.18 15.01
C PRO A 178 13.37 1.84 15.78
N ALA A 179 12.35 2.69 15.66
CA ALA A 179 11.05 2.53 16.31
C ALA A 179 10.24 1.31 15.81
N LEU A 180 10.62 0.72 14.67
CA LEU A 180 9.91 -0.42 14.05
C LEU A 180 10.68 -1.75 14.14
N GLN A 181 11.84 -1.75 14.79
CA GLN A 181 12.72 -2.92 14.86
C GLN A 181 12.13 -4.04 15.72
N GLU A 182 11.40 -3.71 16.79
CA GLU A 182 10.77 -4.72 17.64
C GLU A 182 9.60 -5.40 16.93
N GLU A 183 8.78 -4.60 16.26
CA GLU A 183 7.64 -5.01 15.43
C GLU A 183 8.13 -5.90 14.28
N HIS A 184 9.23 -5.52 13.63
CA HIS A 184 9.87 -6.35 12.60
C HIS A 184 10.28 -7.71 13.15
N ARG A 185 10.97 -7.76 14.29
CA ARG A 185 11.35 -9.03 14.95
C ARG A 185 10.12 -9.84 15.38
N ALA A 186 9.06 -9.19 15.85
CA ALA A 186 7.81 -9.84 16.22
C ALA A 186 7.11 -10.45 14.99
N LEU A 187 7.06 -9.73 13.87
CA LEU A 187 6.51 -10.22 12.61
C LEU A 187 7.28 -11.44 12.10
N LEU A 188 8.62 -11.41 12.11
CA LEU A 188 9.43 -12.56 11.70
C LEU A 188 9.16 -13.81 12.56
N ARG A 189 8.96 -13.65 13.87
CA ARG A 189 8.56 -14.74 14.77
C ARG A 189 7.16 -15.26 14.41
N LEU A 190 6.22 -14.37 14.13
CA LEU A 190 4.85 -14.71 13.76
C LEU A 190 4.79 -15.51 12.43
N LEU A 191 5.50 -15.04 11.40
CA LEU A 191 5.62 -15.73 10.11
C LEU A 191 6.16 -17.15 10.27
N ARG A 192 7.20 -17.33 11.09
CA ARG A 192 7.79 -18.66 11.39
C ARG A 192 6.80 -19.54 12.14
N ARG A 193 6.17 -19.02 13.20
CA ARG A 193 5.19 -19.75 14.03
C ARG A 193 4.02 -20.26 13.20
N HIS A 194 3.50 -19.44 12.28
CA HIS A 194 2.35 -19.78 11.43
C HIS A 194 2.75 -20.44 10.10
N ARG A 195 4.05 -20.66 9.86
CA ARG A 195 4.61 -21.22 8.60
C ARG A 195 4.12 -20.47 7.35
N VAL A 196 4.02 -19.15 7.45
CA VAL A 196 3.57 -18.27 6.36
C VAL A 196 4.66 -18.20 5.29
N ARG A 197 4.30 -18.45 4.02
CA ARG A 197 5.26 -18.52 2.89
C ARG A 197 4.92 -17.58 1.73
N ASN A 198 3.73 -16.99 1.77
CA ASN A 198 3.22 -16.11 0.73
C ASN A 198 3.52 -14.63 1.01
N VAL A 199 4.17 -14.28 2.12
CA VAL A 199 4.61 -12.91 2.44
C VAL A 199 6.07 -12.71 2.04
N ASP A 200 6.35 -11.67 1.26
CA ASP A 200 7.68 -11.23 0.86
C ASP A 200 7.96 -9.84 1.43
N LEU A 201 8.96 -9.76 2.32
CA LEU A 201 9.41 -8.52 2.95
C LEU A 201 10.63 -7.91 2.23
N GLY A 202 11.21 -8.61 1.24
CA GLY A 202 12.47 -8.23 0.57
C GLY A 202 12.26 -7.77 -0.88
N TRP A 203 11.16 -7.07 -1.13
CA TRP A 203 10.79 -6.64 -2.48
C TRP A 203 11.36 -5.27 -2.91
N ILE A 204 12.08 -4.59 -2.01
CA ILE A 204 12.78 -3.30 -2.21
C ILE A 204 14.24 -3.47 -2.54
#